data_AF-A0A532D3U7-F1
#
_entry.id   AF-A0A532D3U7-F1
#
_cell.length_a   1.000
_cell.length_b   1.000
_cell.length_c   1.000
_cell.angle_alpha   90.00
_cell.angle_beta   90.00
_cell.angle_gamma   90.00
#
_symmetry.space_group_name_H-M   'P 1'
#
loop_
_entity.id
_entity.type
_entity.pdbx_description
1 polymer ?
#
loop_
_entity_poly.entity_id
_entity_poly.type
_entity_poly.pdbx_seq_one_letter_code
_entity_poly.pdbx_strand_id
1 'polypeptide(L)'
;MWIWRPASARLPLLESGQAEGPFPSPQALISSLNPVRTVPGTARSGNRAVRSSRSSMALLTRRPIQWLLGLLLLFGAAPLITVAAGGRQEAGPASAGTPPAGGQGWKALERGRYQESIRLFAEATRRHPNDPMMWVGLALSERGLQQDQRAIRSLATAIERAPQMTQAHHLLARLHAERDEPGAAIGHYEEALGQDPNNVRLQSEYRQVRGAMREEQGFSRVAGRHVVVKFAEPSDQDRGSRLAAHLEEVCDAIARELGSVPATPVVALLHSHKSASEPVWAAGIFDGRIHVTRTQLDAGGSRFQTYLRHECTHALTHRLSQGRAPTWLDEGLAQYLERPVTERSEGLPVHGEEGPILLESLRGDFVGLPRAEAERKYADSLRAVQVMIARHGLSGVRRWLEAIAVSKDLAQAYQHVFHTGYPMVVTR
;
A
#
# COMPACT_ATOMS: atom_id res chain seq x y z
N MET A 1 -23.12 5.30 22.52
CA MET A 1 -22.10 6.16 21.89
C MET A 1 -20.79 5.88 22.60
N TRP A 2 -19.80 5.30 21.94
CA TRP A 2 -18.47 5.23 22.53
C TRP A 2 -17.98 6.67 22.70
N ILE A 3 -17.72 7.06 23.95
CA ILE A 3 -16.94 8.25 24.24
C ILE A 3 -15.49 7.84 24.04
N TRP A 4 -14.96 8.18 22.86
CA TRP A 4 -13.57 8.00 22.49
C TRP A 4 -12.66 8.66 23.52
N ARG A 5 -11.64 7.94 24.00
CA ARG A 5 -10.64 8.43 24.95
C ARG A 5 -9.29 8.51 24.21
N PRO A 6 -8.65 9.69 24.09
CA PRO A 6 -7.35 9.79 23.46
C PRO A 6 -6.28 9.23 24.39
N ALA A 7 -5.61 8.14 23.99
CA ALA A 7 -4.37 7.69 24.60
C ALA A 7 -3.18 8.46 24.01
N SER A 8 -2.40 9.09 24.89
CA SER A 8 -1.22 9.90 24.58
C SER A 8 0.03 9.03 24.49
N ALA A 9 0.60 8.85 23.29
CA ALA A 9 2.06 8.73 23.03
C ALA A 9 2.30 8.49 21.52
N ARG A 10 3.10 9.34 20.87
CA ARG A 10 3.55 9.21 19.46
C ARG A 10 4.92 8.52 19.37
N LEU A 11 5.13 7.82 18.25
CA LEU A 11 6.37 7.91 17.46
C LEU A 11 6.09 8.78 16.22
N PRO A 12 7.05 9.60 15.73
CA PRO A 12 6.77 10.64 14.74
C PRO A 12 6.74 10.07 13.31
N LEU A 13 5.67 10.38 12.57
CA LEU A 13 5.62 10.30 11.11
C LEU A 13 5.92 11.69 10.54
N LEU A 14 6.96 11.78 9.72
CA LEU A 14 7.41 13.01 9.07
C LEU A 14 6.47 13.37 7.92
N GLU A 15 5.78 14.51 8.05
CA GLU A 15 5.11 15.22 6.97
C GLU A 15 6.14 15.94 6.07
N SER A 16 5.86 16.00 4.76
CA SER A 16 6.18 17.22 4.00
C SER A 16 5.29 17.33 2.76
N GLY A 17 4.61 18.47 2.64
CA GLY A 17 4.06 18.97 1.39
C GLY A 17 5.11 19.80 0.63
N GLN A 18 5.00 19.84 -0.70
CA GLN A 18 5.16 20.99 -1.60
C GLN A 18 4.91 20.53 -3.04
N ALA A 19 4.11 21.29 -3.77
CA ALA A 19 3.80 21.10 -5.19
C ALA A 19 4.79 21.89 -6.05
N GLU A 20 5.34 21.29 -7.11
CA GLU A 20 5.87 21.99 -8.30
C GLU A 20 5.73 21.14 -9.58
N GLY A 21 5.78 21.83 -10.74
CA GLY A 21 5.38 21.43 -12.10
C GLY A 21 6.20 20.34 -12.84
N PRO A 22 6.30 20.41 -14.20
CA PRO A 22 5.89 19.31 -15.07
C PRO A 22 6.85 18.10 -15.16
N PHE A 23 6.18 16.93 -15.15
CA PHE A 23 6.59 15.55 -15.48
C PHE A 23 7.86 14.96 -14.83
N PRO A 24 7.70 13.94 -13.96
CA PRO A 24 8.82 13.14 -13.51
C PRO A 24 8.87 11.78 -14.26
N SER A 25 10.07 11.18 -14.34
CA SER A 25 10.37 9.95 -15.12
C SER A 25 9.77 8.67 -14.49
N PRO A 26 9.77 7.51 -15.17
CA PRO A 26 9.33 6.22 -14.58
C PRO A 26 10.01 5.89 -13.24
N GLN A 27 11.25 6.35 -13.05
CA GLN A 27 11.98 6.27 -11.79
C GLN A 27 11.31 7.05 -10.65
N ALA A 28 10.55 8.10 -10.91
CA ALA A 28 9.92 8.92 -9.90
C ALA A 28 8.57 8.40 -9.38
N LEU A 29 7.82 7.64 -10.19
CA LEU A 29 6.71 6.80 -9.69
C LEU A 29 7.25 5.66 -8.82
N ILE A 30 8.45 5.17 -9.16
CA ILE A 30 9.22 4.20 -8.38
C ILE A 30 9.80 4.87 -7.11
N SER A 31 10.22 6.13 -7.15
CA SER A 31 10.73 6.90 -6.00
C SER A 31 9.65 7.52 -5.11
N SER A 32 8.40 7.68 -5.57
CA SER A 32 7.28 8.01 -4.66
C SER A 32 6.96 6.86 -3.69
N LEU A 33 7.53 5.69 -3.91
CA LEU A 33 7.56 4.57 -2.96
C LEU A 33 8.81 4.59 -2.06
N ASN A 34 9.79 5.47 -2.30
CA ASN A 34 11.07 5.51 -1.61
C ASN A 34 11.72 6.93 -1.66
N PRO A 35 11.47 7.84 -0.68
CA PRO A 35 12.15 9.12 -0.64
C PRO A 35 13.48 9.02 0.13
N VAL A 36 14.60 9.03 -0.58
CA VAL A 36 15.89 9.45 0.00
C VAL A 36 16.07 10.94 -0.31
N ARG A 37 16.04 11.78 0.72
CA ARG A 37 16.63 13.12 0.68
C ARG A 37 17.92 13.09 1.48
N THR A 38 19.04 13.18 0.79
CA THR A 38 20.32 13.61 1.38
C THR A 38 20.18 15.09 1.76
N VAL A 39 20.28 15.38 3.06
CA VAL A 39 20.36 16.76 3.57
C VAL A 39 21.77 17.29 3.32
N PRO A 40 21.96 18.48 2.70
CA PRO A 40 23.26 19.13 2.65
C PRO A 40 23.63 19.63 4.05
N GLY A 41 24.80 19.24 4.55
CA GLY A 41 25.32 19.69 5.84
C GLY A 41 25.51 21.21 5.88
N THR A 42 24.78 21.87 6.76
CA THR A 42 25.07 23.26 7.14
C THR A 42 26.07 23.26 8.30
N ALA A 43 27.27 23.74 8.02
CA ALA A 43 28.26 24.10 9.01
C ALA A 43 27.84 25.37 9.76
N ARG A 44 27.95 25.37 11.11
CA ARG A 44 28.65 26.43 11.86
C ARG A 44 28.75 26.15 13.36
N SER A 45 29.94 26.47 13.90
CA SER A 45 30.24 27.14 15.19
C SER A 45 29.67 26.50 16.47
N GLY A 46 30.41 26.08 17.48
CA GLY A 46 31.81 26.28 17.86
C GLY A 46 31.86 26.31 19.40
N ASN A 47 32.71 25.52 20.04
CA ASN A 47 33.39 25.92 21.27
C ASN A 47 34.57 25.01 21.63
N ARG A 48 35.65 25.66 22.06
CA ARG A 48 36.97 25.15 22.43
C ARG A 48 36.98 24.52 23.82
N ALA A 49 37.89 23.55 23.99
CA ALA A 49 38.86 23.33 25.09
C ALA A 49 39.03 21.81 25.33
N VAL A 50 40.19 21.18 25.58
CA VAL A 50 41.59 21.55 25.84
C VAL A 50 42.41 20.23 25.79
N ARG A 51 43.67 20.28 25.29
CA ARG A 51 44.88 19.41 25.50
C ARG A 51 44.74 17.86 25.52
N SER A 52 45.70 17.01 25.13
CA SER A 52 47.11 17.00 24.69
C SER A 52 47.37 15.54 24.23
N SER A 53 48.14 15.17 23.20
CA SER A 53 49.60 15.18 23.14
C SER A 53 50.06 14.45 21.84
N ARG A 54 51.17 14.94 21.25
CA ARG A 54 52.35 14.28 20.60
C ARG A 54 52.19 12.86 20.02
N SER A 55 52.78 12.39 18.92
CA SER A 55 53.63 12.83 17.78
C SER A 55 53.71 11.55 16.88
N SER A 56 53.69 11.54 15.54
CA SER A 56 54.83 11.63 14.60
C SER A 56 54.38 10.88 13.32
N MET A 57 54.27 11.54 12.15
CA MET A 57 55.18 11.48 10.98
C MET A 57 55.39 10.13 10.27
N ALA A 58 54.94 10.06 9.00
CA ALA A 58 55.63 9.57 7.77
C ALA A 58 54.55 9.30 6.68
N LEU A 59 54.25 10.19 5.72
CA LEU A 59 54.92 10.51 4.44
C LEU A 59 55.43 9.31 3.62
N LEU A 60 54.79 9.06 2.46
CA LEU A 60 55.35 8.60 1.16
C LEU A 60 54.14 8.39 0.20
N THR A 61 53.70 9.36 -0.61
CA THR A 61 54.15 9.85 -1.92
C THR A 61 54.16 8.84 -3.10
N ARG A 62 53.39 9.25 -4.13
CA ARG A 62 53.57 9.11 -5.62
C ARG A 62 52.81 8.01 -6.40
N ARG A 63 51.94 8.50 -7.29
CA ARG A 63 51.34 7.94 -8.52
C ARG A 63 52.40 7.89 -9.68
N PRO A 64 52.03 7.74 -10.98
CA PRO A 64 51.37 6.66 -11.76
C PRO A 64 52.21 6.28 -13.02
N ILE A 65 51.84 5.25 -13.81
CA ILE A 65 52.34 5.08 -15.20
C ILE A 65 51.21 4.62 -16.14
N GLN A 66 50.90 5.45 -17.14
CA GLN A 66 50.20 5.12 -18.38
C GLN A 66 51.27 4.91 -19.49
N TRP A 67 51.02 4.03 -20.47
CA TRP A 67 51.41 4.22 -21.89
C TRP A 67 50.52 3.37 -22.81
N LEU A 68 50.49 3.79 -24.07
CA LEU A 68 49.47 3.68 -25.13
C LEU A 68 49.95 2.79 -26.31
N LEU A 69 49.02 2.58 -27.27
CA LEU A 69 49.21 2.20 -28.71
C LEU A 69 49.56 0.73 -29.00
N GLY A 70 48.98 0.01 -29.97
CA GLY A 70 48.17 0.38 -31.13
C GLY A 70 48.96 0.11 -32.42
N LEU A 71 48.71 -1.01 -33.13
CA LEU A 71 49.13 -1.14 -34.52
C LEU A 71 48.28 -2.15 -35.32
N LEU A 72 47.82 -1.67 -36.48
CA LEU A 72 47.16 -2.38 -37.58
C LEU A 72 48.11 -3.38 -38.26
N LEU A 73 47.57 -4.52 -38.72
CA LEU A 73 48.09 -5.24 -39.89
C LEU A 73 46.93 -5.78 -40.74
N LEU A 74 46.82 -5.21 -41.95
CA LEU A 74 46.15 -5.76 -43.13
C LEU A 74 47.05 -6.82 -43.75
N PHE A 75 46.53 -8.01 -44.07
CA PHE A 75 46.89 -8.76 -45.28
C PHE A 75 45.82 -9.82 -45.56
N GLY A 76 45.25 -9.78 -46.77
CA GLY A 76 44.29 -10.77 -47.26
C GLY A 76 44.96 -11.91 -48.01
N ALA A 77 44.30 -13.06 -48.02
CA ALA A 77 44.30 -14.04 -49.10
C ALA A 77 43.13 -15.03 -48.88
N ALA A 78 42.24 -15.13 -49.87
CA ALA A 78 41.30 -16.25 -50.04
C ALA A 78 42.06 -17.42 -50.74
N PRO A 79 41.53 -18.67 -50.89
CA PRO A 79 40.18 -18.94 -51.41
C PRO A 79 39.49 -20.30 -51.02
N LEU A 80 38.30 -20.49 -51.62
CA LEU A 80 37.58 -21.73 -51.96
C LEU A 80 36.56 -22.37 -50.98
N ILE A 81 35.28 -22.12 -51.34
CA ILE A 81 34.11 -23.02 -51.47
C ILE A 81 33.68 -23.87 -50.26
N THR A 82 32.51 -23.54 -49.69
CA THR A 82 31.34 -24.45 -49.71
C THR A 82 30.05 -23.70 -49.39
N VAL A 83 29.03 -23.95 -50.22
CA VAL A 83 27.65 -23.49 -50.06
C VAL A 83 27.00 -24.32 -48.96
N ALA A 84 26.41 -23.67 -47.95
CA ALA A 84 25.38 -24.26 -47.10
C ALA A 84 24.35 -23.20 -46.74
N ALA A 85 23.09 -23.52 -47.00
CA ALA A 85 21.93 -22.68 -46.83
C ALA A 85 21.74 -22.26 -45.36
N GLY A 86 21.50 -20.97 -45.15
CA GLY A 86 21.04 -20.41 -43.89
C GLY A 86 20.19 -19.18 -44.20
N GLY A 87 18.86 -19.35 -44.14
CA GLY A 87 17.91 -18.28 -44.38
C GLY A 87 18.21 -17.08 -43.47
N ARG A 88 18.47 -15.92 -44.07
CA ARG A 88 18.43 -14.64 -43.36
C ARG A 88 16.96 -14.37 -43.03
N GLN A 89 16.62 -14.43 -41.75
CA GLN A 89 15.45 -13.73 -41.23
C GLN A 89 15.73 -12.23 -41.41
N GLU A 90 15.07 -11.64 -42.40
CA GLU A 90 15.00 -10.19 -42.54
C GLU A 90 14.29 -9.63 -41.29
N ALA A 91 15.07 -8.98 -40.43
CA ALA A 91 14.52 -8.11 -39.41
C ALA A 91 13.80 -6.96 -40.13
N GLY A 92 12.47 -7.05 -40.20
CA GLY A 92 11.64 -5.98 -40.72
C GLY A 92 11.90 -4.66 -39.98
N PRO A 93 11.71 -3.50 -40.63
CA PRO A 93 12.05 -2.22 -40.06
C PRO A 93 11.25 -2.02 -38.77
N ALA A 94 11.96 -1.73 -37.68
CA ALA A 94 11.37 -1.28 -36.44
C ALA A 94 10.40 -0.13 -36.76
N SER A 95 9.12 -0.31 -36.42
CA SER A 95 8.08 0.71 -36.60
C SER A 95 8.42 1.93 -35.75
N ALA A 96 9.13 2.88 -36.34
CA ALA A 96 9.37 4.20 -35.78
C ALA A 96 8.03 4.93 -35.70
N GLY A 97 7.40 4.91 -34.53
CA GLY A 97 6.14 5.62 -34.27
C GLY A 97 5.34 5.07 -33.08
N THR A 98 5.51 3.78 -32.75
CA THR A 98 4.78 3.17 -31.63
C THR A 98 5.67 3.17 -30.37
N PRO A 99 5.30 3.87 -29.27
CA PRO A 99 6.08 3.81 -28.05
C PRO A 99 6.21 2.36 -27.56
N PRO A 100 7.36 1.95 -26.98
CA PRO A 100 7.56 0.57 -26.56
C PRO A 100 6.44 0.13 -25.62
N ALA A 101 5.91 -1.08 -25.80
CA ALA A 101 4.75 -1.60 -25.08
C ALA A 101 4.89 -1.45 -23.55
N GLY A 102 6.10 -1.62 -23.01
CA GLY A 102 6.39 -1.36 -21.60
C GLY A 102 6.15 0.09 -21.18
N GLY A 103 6.63 1.06 -21.97
CA GLY A 103 6.40 2.48 -21.73
C GLY A 103 4.93 2.88 -21.81
N GLN A 104 4.16 2.26 -22.71
CA GLN A 104 2.70 2.42 -22.74
C GLN A 104 2.03 1.77 -21.52
N GLY A 105 2.52 0.59 -21.09
CA GLY A 105 2.06 -0.12 -19.90
C GLY A 105 2.17 0.75 -18.65
N TRP A 106 3.32 1.37 -18.40
CA TRP A 106 3.50 2.30 -17.27
C TRP A 106 2.51 3.46 -17.33
N LYS A 107 2.34 4.07 -18.50
CA LYS A 107 1.37 5.15 -18.72
C LYS A 107 -0.09 4.70 -18.55
N ALA A 108 -0.41 3.43 -18.77
CA ALA A 108 -1.74 2.87 -18.54
C ALA A 108 -1.95 2.58 -17.05
N LEU A 109 -0.92 2.02 -16.38
CA LEU A 109 -0.90 1.78 -14.93
C LEU A 109 -1.09 3.08 -14.14
N GLU A 110 -0.35 4.13 -14.47
CA GLU A 110 -0.46 5.47 -13.88
C GLU A 110 -1.88 6.05 -13.98
N ARG A 111 -2.60 5.68 -15.03
CA ARG A 111 -3.97 6.13 -15.29
C ARG A 111 -5.01 5.15 -14.76
N GLY A 112 -4.62 4.17 -13.93
CA GLY A 112 -5.51 3.15 -13.38
C GLY A 112 -6.15 2.22 -14.42
N ARG A 113 -5.69 2.23 -15.67
CA ARG A 113 -6.24 1.38 -16.74
C ARG A 113 -5.59 0.00 -16.70
N TYR A 114 -5.83 -0.73 -15.62
CA TYR A 114 -5.10 -1.96 -15.32
C TYR A 114 -5.29 -3.05 -16.37
N GLN A 115 -6.50 -3.24 -16.92
CA GLN A 115 -6.71 -4.25 -17.94
C GLN A 115 -5.93 -3.94 -19.23
N GLU A 116 -5.81 -2.66 -19.58
CA GLU A 116 -4.93 -2.22 -20.68
C GLU A 116 -3.45 -2.41 -20.31
N SER A 117 -3.07 -1.99 -19.10
CA SER A 117 -1.72 -2.13 -18.56
C SER A 117 -1.25 -3.59 -18.54
N ILE A 118 -2.08 -4.52 -18.09
CA ILE A 118 -1.82 -5.96 -18.12
C ILE A 118 -1.59 -6.43 -19.56
N ARG A 119 -2.41 -6.01 -20.52
CA ARG A 119 -2.22 -6.39 -21.93
C ARG A 119 -0.88 -5.90 -22.46
N LEU A 120 -0.54 -4.63 -22.18
CA LEU A 120 0.70 -3.99 -22.63
C LEU A 120 1.94 -4.60 -21.97
N PHE A 121 1.92 -4.85 -20.66
CA PHE A 121 3.02 -5.52 -19.98
C PHE A 121 3.14 -7.00 -20.36
N ALA A 122 2.04 -7.72 -20.56
CA ALA A 122 2.09 -9.09 -21.05
C ALA A 122 2.72 -9.18 -22.45
N GLU A 123 2.51 -8.17 -23.30
CA GLU A 123 3.20 -8.04 -24.58
C GLU A 123 4.68 -7.67 -24.40
N ALA A 124 4.98 -6.76 -23.48
CA ALA A 124 6.35 -6.36 -23.16
C ALA A 124 7.19 -7.51 -22.59
N THR A 125 6.63 -8.34 -21.70
CA THR A 125 7.31 -9.52 -21.16
C THR A 125 7.51 -10.61 -22.20
N ARG A 126 6.65 -10.72 -23.23
CA ARG A 126 6.91 -11.61 -24.38
C ARG A 126 8.06 -11.13 -25.26
N ARG A 127 8.18 -9.81 -25.47
CA ARG A 127 9.27 -9.22 -26.27
C ARG A 127 10.60 -9.16 -25.53
N HIS A 128 10.55 -8.92 -24.23
CA HIS A 128 11.69 -8.76 -23.35
C HIS A 128 11.56 -9.67 -22.12
N PRO A 129 11.61 -11.00 -22.29
CA PRO A 129 11.35 -11.95 -21.20
C PRO A 129 12.37 -11.90 -20.06
N ASN A 130 13.54 -11.31 -20.31
CA ASN A 130 14.63 -11.15 -19.34
C ASN A 130 14.65 -9.77 -18.67
N ASP A 131 13.73 -8.86 -19.01
CA ASP A 131 13.62 -7.57 -18.33
C ASP A 131 12.71 -7.70 -17.09
N PRO A 132 13.27 -7.74 -15.86
CA PRO A 132 12.49 -7.90 -14.65
C PRO A 132 11.51 -6.74 -14.40
N MET A 133 11.78 -5.54 -14.91
CA MET A 133 10.88 -4.39 -14.72
C MET A 133 9.55 -4.59 -15.44
N MET A 134 9.52 -5.31 -16.57
CA MET A 134 8.27 -5.60 -17.27
C MET A 134 7.38 -6.54 -16.46
N TRP A 135 7.99 -7.49 -15.75
CA TRP A 135 7.31 -8.40 -14.84
C TRP A 135 6.80 -7.69 -13.58
N VAL A 136 7.57 -6.74 -13.03
CA VAL A 136 7.08 -5.87 -11.94
C VAL A 136 5.90 -5.00 -12.40
N GLY A 137 5.98 -4.40 -13.58
CA GLY A 137 4.87 -3.63 -14.16
C GLY A 137 3.60 -4.48 -14.36
N LEU A 138 3.76 -5.72 -14.84
CA LEU A 138 2.67 -6.68 -14.93
C LEU A 138 2.07 -6.98 -13.55
N ALA A 139 2.91 -7.28 -12.56
CA ALA A 139 2.47 -7.59 -11.20
C ALA A 139 1.71 -6.44 -10.54
N LEU A 140 2.20 -5.21 -10.67
CA LEU A 140 1.52 -4.01 -10.16
C LEU A 140 0.16 -3.82 -10.83
N SER A 141 0.06 -4.12 -12.13
CA SER A 141 -1.18 -4.03 -12.88
C SER A 141 -2.18 -5.12 -12.45
N GLU A 142 -1.70 -6.34 -12.22
CA GLU A 142 -2.49 -7.46 -11.71
C GLU A 142 -3.00 -7.18 -10.28
N ARG A 143 -2.14 -6.64 -9.42
CA ARG A 143 -2.51 -6.19 -8.07
C ARG A 143 -3.54 -5.06 -8.10
N GLY A 144 -3.45 -4.15 -9.07
CA GLY A 144 -4.47 -3.11 -9.29
C GLY A 144 -5.87 -3.67 -9.55
N LEU A 145 -5.97 -4.89 -10.08
CA LEU A 145 -7.22 -5.65 -10.23
C LEU A 145 -7.46 -6.67 -9.11
N GLN A 146 -6.72 -6.57 -7.99
CA GLN A 146 -6.76 -7.51 -6.87
C GLN A 146 -6.49 -8.97 -7.26
N GLN A 147 -5.69 -9.18 -8.31
CA GLN A 147 -5.29 -10.50 -8.80
C GLN A 147 -3.99 -10.93 -8.12
N ASP A 148 -3.97 -10.95 -6.79
CA ASP A 148 -2.74 -11.06 -5.99
C ASP A 148 -1.94 -12.32 -6.29
N GLN A 149 -2.61 -13.45 -6.53
CA GLN A 149 -1.92 -14.69 -6.87
C GLN A 149 -1.19 -14.61 -8.22
N ARG A 150 -1.73 -13.84 -9.18
CA ARG A 150 -1.05 -13.57 -10.45
C ARG A 150 0.11 -12.60 -10.22
N ALA A 151 -0.10 -11.54 -9.44
CA ALA A 151 0.93 -10.57 -9.10
C ALA A 151 2.13 -11.25 -8.41
N ILE A 152 1.89 -12.18 -7.47
CA ILE A 152 2.93 -12.98 -6.81
C ILE A 152 3.75 -13.77 -7.83
N ARG A 153 3.11 -14.44 -8.79
CA ARG A 153 3.83 -15.18 -9.85
C ARG A 153 4.66 -14.26 -10.73
N SER A 154 4.10 -13.13 -11.15
CA SER A 154 4.80 -12.12 -11.95
C SER A 154 6.03 -11.57 -11.19
N LEU A 155 5.92 -11.31 -9.89
CA LEU A 155 7.05 -10.87 -9.06
C LEU A 155 8.09 -11.98 -8.84
N ALA A 156 7.66 -13.23 -8.68
CA ALA A 156 8.57 -14.37 -8.61
C ALA A 156 9.40 -14.48 -9.89
N THR A 157 8.78 -14.33 -11.06
CA THR A 157 9.51 -14.26 -12.34
C THR A 157 10.45 -13.06 -12.40
N ALA A 158 10.06 -11.89 -11.88
CA ALA A 158 10.97 -10.74 -11.81
C ALA A 158 12.24 -11.06 -10.98
N ILE A 159 12.08 -11.73 -9.85
CA ILE A 159 13.20 -12.19 -9.00
C ILE A 159 14.05 -13.25 -9.70
N GLU A 160 13.45 -14.20 -10.42
CA GLU A 160 14.22 -15.17 -11.20
C GLU A 160 15.13 -14.49 -12.23
N ARG A 161 14.71 -13.36 -12.81
CA ARG A 161 15.50 -12.59 -13.78
C ARG A 161 16.50 -11.64 -13.11
N ALA A 162 16.17 -11.11 -11.94
CA ALA A 162 17.04 -10.27 -11.14
C ALA A 162 16.92 -10.61 -9.64
N PRO A 163 17.72 -11.57 -9.14
CA PRO A 163 17.58 -12.09 -7.77
C PRO A 163 17.77 -11.04 -6.66
N GLN A 164 18.47 -9.95 -6.94
CA GLN A 164 18.77 -8.88 -5.98
C GLN A 164 17.86 -7.66 -6.16
N MET A 165 16.73 -7.81 -6.85
CA MET A 165 15.84 -6.68 -7.13
C MET A 165 15.03 -6.30 -5.89
N THR A 166 15.52 -5.32 -5.12
CA THR A 166 14.89 -4.80 -3.89
C THR A 166 13.39 -4.55 -4.05
N GLN A 167 12.99 -3.96 -5.18
CA GLN A 167 11.58 -3.60 -5.44
C GLN A 167 10.67 -4.82 -5.56
N ALA A 168 11.12 -5.89 -6.23
CA ALA A 168 10.33 -7.11 -6.39
C ALA A 168 10.18 -7.84 -5.05
N HIS A 169 11.28 -7.92 -4.28
CA HIS A 169 11.26 -8.45 -2.91
C HIS A 169 10.35 -7.64 -1.99
N HIS A 170 10.44 -6.30 -2.00
CA HIS A 170 9.56 -5.44 -1.21
C HIS A 170 8.08 -5.66 -1.53
N LEU A 171 7.73 -5.70 -2.81
CA LEU A 171 6.34 -5.90 -3.24
C LEU A 171 5.81 -7.29 -2.83
N LEU A 172 6.61 -8.35 -2.96
CA LEU A 172 6.24 -9.68 -2.47
C LEU A 172 6.11 -9.70 -0.95
N ALA A 173 7.04 -9.08 -0.23
CA ALA A 173 7.00 -9.00 1.23
C ALA A 173 5.69 -8.37 1.72
N ARG A 174 5.28 -7.26 1.09
CA ARG A 174 4.01 -6.59 1.37
C ARG A 174 2.80 -7.47 1.03
N LEU A 175 2.78 -8.11 -0.14
CA LEU A 175 1.68 -8.99 -0.53
C LEU A 175 1.54 -10.19 0.43
N HIS A 176 2.64 -10.82 0.84
CA HIS A 176 2.61 -11.89 1.82
C HIS A 176 2.18 -11.41 3.20
N ALA A 177 2.62 -10.22 3.64
CA ALA A 177 2.18 -9.63 4.89
C ALA A 177 0.65 -9.35 4.90
N GLU A 178 0.13 -8.77 3.82
CA GLU A 178 -1.30 -8.49 3.63
C GLU A 178 -2.15 -9.77 3.56
N ARG A 179 -1.54 -10.91 3.20
CA ARG A 179 -2.18 -12.23 3.14
C ARG A 179 -2.03 -13.04 4.43
N ASP A 180 -1.50 -12.45 5.49
CA ASP A 180 -1.25 -13.12 6.77
C ASP A 180 -0.24 -14.28 6.68
N GLU A 181 0.76 -14.13 5.81
CA GLU A 181 1.85 -15.08 5.55
C GLU A 181 3.19 -14.47 6.04
N PRO A 182 3.35 -14.18 7.36
CA PRO A 182 4.46 -13.36 7.87
C PRO A 182 5.84 -14.01 7.67
N GLY A 183 5.92 -15.34 7.65
CA GLY A 183 7.19 -16.04 7.41
C GLY A 183 7.73 -15.78 6.01
N ALA A 184 6.88 -15.87 4.99
CA ALA A 184 7.25 -15.54 3.61
C ALA A 184 7.56 -14.04 3.46
N ALA A 185 6.76 -13.19 4.12
CA ALA A 185 6.99 -11.75 4.12
C ALA A 185 8.36 -11.37 4.69
N ILE A 186 8.74 -11.94 5.84
CA ILE A 186 10.02 -11.71 6.51
C ILE A 186 11.20 -12.09 5.62
N GLY A 187 11.15 -13.25 4.97
CA GLY A 187 12.24 -13.67 4.07
C GLY A 187 12.46 -12.69 2.91
N HIS A 188 11.38 -12.18 2.31
CA HIS A 188 11.51 -11.17 1.25
C HIS A 188 11.94 -9.79 1.78
N TYR A 189 11.50 -9.37 2.96
CA TYR A 189 12.01 -8.14 3.58
C TYR A 189 13.50 -8.24 3.90
N GLU A 190 13.98 -9.39 4.36
CA GLU A 190 15.40 -9.62 4.66
C GLU A 190 16.26 -9.51 3.40
N GLU A 191 15.82 -10.09 2.28
CA GLU A 191 16.52 -9.91 0.99
C GLU A 191 16.50 -8.44 0.54
N ALA A 192 15.34 -7.76 0.62
CA ALA A 192 15.25 -6.35 0.24
C ALA A 192 16.17 -5.45 1.11
N LEU A 193 16.21 -5.69 2.42
CA LEU A 193 17.08 -4.98 3.36
C LEU A 193 18.55 -5.36 3.22
N GLY A 194 18.88 -6.55 2.72
CA GLY A 194 20.24 -6.92 2.36
C GLY A 194 20.80 -6.04 1.24
N GLN A 195 19.95 -5.61 0.31
CA GLN A 195 20.32 -4.74 -0.81
C GLN A 195 20.26 -3.24 -0.46
N ASP A 196 19.29 -2.83 0.38
CA ASP A 196 19.13 -1.45 0.84
C ASP A 196 18.95 -1.37 2.37
N PRO A 197 20.04 -1.53 3.15
CA PRO A 197 19.96 -1.63 4.60
C PRO A 197 19.46 -0.36 5.30
N ASN A 198 19.61 0.80 4.67
CA ASN A 198 19.26 2.11 5.25
C ASN A 198 17.84 2.55 4.90
N ASN A 199 17.07 1.70 4.22
CA ASN A 199 15.70 1.99 3.85
C ASN A 199 14.78 2.02 5.09
N VAL A 200 14.51 3.22 5.60
CA VAL A 200 13.68 3.41 6.80
C VAL A 200 12.30 2.78 6.67
N ARG A 201 11.71 2.82 5.47
CA ARG A 201 10.40 2.23 5.20
C ARG A 201 10.45 0.70 5.30
N LEU A 202 11.39 0.06 4.59
CA LEU A 202 11.56 -1.40 4.67
C LEU A 202 11.85 -1.84 6.12
N GLN A 203 12.69 -1.10 6.84
CA GLN A 203 12.98 -1.41 8.25
C GLN A 203 11.73 -1.30 9.13
N SER A 204 10.88 -0.31 8.89
CA SER A 204 9.63 -0.12 9.63
C SER A 204 8.65 -1.26 9.34
N GLU A 205 8.38 -1.55 8.07
CA GLU A 205 7.47 -2.61 7.65
C GLU A 205 7.97 -4.00 8.10
N TYR A 206 9.26 -4.28 7.96
CA TYR A 206 9.89 -5.49 8.49
C TYR A 206 9.72 -5.64 10.01
N ARG A 207 10.01 -4.58 10.77
CA ARG A 207 9.86 -4.61 12.23
C ARG A 207 8.42 -4.82 12.65
N GLN A 208 7.46 -4.23 11.96
CA GLN A 208 6.03 -4.42 12.21
C GLN A 208 5.64 -5.89 12.01
N VAL A 209 5.95 -6.47 10.83
CA VAL A 209 5.60 -7.87 10.52
C VAL A 209 6.32 -8.85 11.46
N ARG A 210 7.59 -8.59 11.77
CA ARG A 210 8.38 -9.43 12.69
C ARG A 210 7.94 -9.27 14.15
N GLY A 211 7.42 -8.12 14.55
CA GLY A 211 6.78 -7.91 15.85
C GLY A 211 5.50 -8.73 15.96
N ALA A 212 4.60 -8.55 15.00
CA ALA A 212 3.35 -9.30 14.91
C ALA A 212 3.56 -10.82 14.90
N MET A 213 4.50 -11.34 14.10
CA MET A 213 4.81 -12.77 14.06
C MET A 213 5.27 -13.32 15.42
N ARG A 214 6.02 -12.51 16.19
CA ARG A 214 6.49 -12.90 17.53
C ARG A 214 5.37 -12.85 18.55
N GLU A 215 4.55 -11.82 18.51
CA GLU A 215 3.39 -11.67 19.41
C GLU A 215 2.37 -12.79 19.20
N GLU A 216 2.17 -13.22 17.96
CA GLU A 216 1.23 -14.27 17.58
C GLU A 216 1.83 -15.68 17.61
N GLN A 217 3.07 -15.82 18.10
CA GLN A 217 3.71 -17.11 18.18
C GLN A 217 2.92 -18.04 19.11
N GLY A 218 2.48 -19.18 18.56
CA GLY A 218 1.67 -20.15 19.30
C GLY A 218 0.18 -19.83 19.35
N PHE A 219 -0.29 -18.78 18.66
CA PHE A 219 -1.71 -18.51 18.54
C PHE A 219 -2.41 -19.66 17.78
N SER A 220 -3.57 -20.05 18.28
CA SER A 220 -4.51 -20.88 17.54
C SER A 220 -5.22 -20.05 16.47
N ARG A 221 -5.67 -20.69 15.39
CA ARG A 221 -6.32 -20.00 14.27
C ARG A 221 -7.56 -20.73 13.79
N VAL A 222 -8.58 -19.96 13.45
CA VAL A 222 -9.78 -20.43 12.75
C VAL A 222 -9.84 -19.70 11.41
N ALA A 223 -9.83 -20.47 10.32
CA ALA A 223 -9.96 -19.95 8.97
C ALA A 223 -11.39 -20.18 8.47
N GLY A 224 -12.07 -19.08 8.11
CA GLY A 224 -13.29 -19.09 7.33
C GLY A 224 -12.99 -19.07 5.83
N ARG A 225 -13.96 -18.61 5.05
CA ARG A 225 -13.86 -18.45 3.60
C ARG A 225 -13.04 -17.22 3.21
N HIS A 226 -13.27 -16.10 3.88
CA HIS A 226 -12.65 -14.80 3.65
C HIS A 226 -12.13 -14.16 4.95
N VAL A 227 -12.14 -14.88 6.07
CA VAL A 227 -11.72 -14.36 7.37
C VAL A 227 -10.77 -15.34 8.05
N VAL A 228 -9.76 -14.81 8.74
CA VAL A 228 -8.90 -15.59 9.65
C VAL A 228 -8.96 -14.97 11.02
N VAL A 229 -9.42 -15.73 12.02
CA VAL A 229 -9.39 -15.31 13.43
C VAL A 229 -8.24 -16.00 14.14
N LYS A 230 -7.44 -15.23 14.89
CA LYS A 230 -6.36 -15.76 15.73
C LYS A 230 -6.56 -15.41 17.19
N PHE A 231 -6.11 -16.27 18.08
CA PHE A 231 -6.21 -16.10 19.54
C PHE A 231 -5.12 -16.88 20.25
N ALA A 232 -4.67 -16.35 21.39
CA ALA A 232 -3.58 -16.93 22.17
C ALA A 232 -3.98 -18.21 22.93
N GLU A 233 -5.17 -18.22 23.52
CA GLU A 233 -5.59 -19.30 24.43
C GLU A 233 -6.40 -20.37 23.66
N PRO A 234 -5.96 -21.64 23.59
CA PRO A 234 -6.68 -22.69 22.86
C PRO A 234 -8.13 -22.91 23.34
N SER A 235 -8.44 -22.56 24.59
CA SER A 235 -9.80 -22.56 25.14
C SER A 235 -10.77 -21.59 24.43
N ASP A 236 -10.26 -20.65 23.64
CA ASP A 236 -11.06 -19.74 22.81
C ASP A 236 -11.47 -20.34 21.47
N GLN A 237 -11.21 -21.61 21.18
CA GLN A 237 -11.57 -22.24 19.91
C GLN A 237 -13.04 -21.98 19.48
N ASP A 238 -13.98 -22.12 20.41
CA ASP A 238 -15.40 -21.87 20.15
C ASP A 238 -15.70 -20.37 19.95
N ARG A 239 -15.03 -19.49 20.70
CA ARG A 239 -15.14 -18.03 20.53
C ARG A 239 -14.58 -17.59 19.18
N GLY A 240 -13.40 -18.11 18.81
CA GLY A 240 -12.78 -17.85 17.52
C GLY A 240 -13.67 -18.27 16.35
N SER A 241 -14.32 -19.44 16.48
CA SER A 241 -15.28 -19.93 15.47
C SER A 241 -16.54 -19.07 15.37
N ARG A 242 -17.11 -18.64 16.50
CA ARG A 242 -18.26 -17.71 16.50
C ARG A 242 -17.88 -16.34 15.91
N LEU A 243 -16.72 -15.81 16.28
CA LEU A 243 -16.24 -14.54 15.73
C LEU A 243 -16.00 -14.64 14.22
N ALA A 244 -15.38 -15.72 13.74
CA ALA A 244 -15.17 -15.95 12.32
C ALA A 244 -16.52 -15.96 11.58
N ALA A 245 -17.53 -16.67 12.09
CA ALA A 245 -18.86 -16.70 11.49
C ALA A 245 -19.52 -15.30 11.40
N HIS A 246 -19.44 -14.50 12.47
CA HIS A 246 -19.96 -13.13 12.45
C HIS A 246 -19.23 -12.23 11.46
N LEU A 247 -17.90 -12.32 11.40
CA LEU A 247 -17.11 -11.54 10.47
C LEU A 247 -17.36 -11.93 9.02
N GLU A 248 -17.52 -13.22 8.70
CA GLU A 248 -17.89 -13.68 7.36
C GLU A 248 -19.22 -13.05 6.92
N GLU A 249 -20.24 -13.13 7.77
CA GLU A 249 -21.57 -12.56 7.49
C GLU A 249 -21.49 -11.05 7.24
N VAL A 250 -20.84 -10.33 8.15
CA VAL A 250 -20.71 -8.87 8.12
C VAL A 250 -19.89 -8.41 6.92
N CYS A 251 -18.72 -9.01 6.71
CA CYS A 251 -17.82 -8.63 5.63
C CYS A 251 -18.39 -8.98 4.27
N ASP A 252 -19.04 -10.14 4.12
CA ASP A 252 -19.72 -10.49 2.88
C ASP A 252 -20.88 -9.53 2.59
N ALA A 253 -21.63 -9.08 3.61
CA ALA A 253 -22.68 -8.10 3.44
C ALA A 253 -22.13 -6.74 2.95
N ILE A 254 -21.10 -6.21 3.61
CA ILE A 254 -20.49 -4.93 3.20
C ILE A 254 -19.85 -5.05 1.81
N ALA A 255 -19.17 -6.17 1.54
CA ALA A 255 -18.55 -6.42 0.25
C ALA A 255 -19.60 -6.45 -0.88
N ARG A 256 -20.76 -7.10 -0.67
CA ARG A 256 -21.89 -7.06 -1.62
C ARG A 256 -22.41 -5.65 -1.85
N GLU A 257 -22.56 -4.85 -0.79
CA GLU A 257 -23.03 -3.46 -0.91
C GLU A 257 -22.04 -2.59 -1.70
N LEU A 258 -20.74 -2.74 -1.45
CA LEU A 258 -19.70 -2.06 -2.21
C LEU A 258 -19.62 -2.57 -3.66
N GLY A 259 -20.07 -3.80 -3.92
CA GLY A 259 -19.90 -4.50 -5.19
C GLY A 259 -18.48 -5.02 -5.39
N SER A 260 -17.84 -5.50 -4.32
CA SER A 260 -16.52 -6.13 -4.33
C SER A 260 -16.58 -7.53 -3.71
N VAL A 261 -15.64 -8.41 -4.04
CA VAL A 261 -15.47 -9.70 -3.37
C VAL A 261 -14.14 -9.68 -2.62
N PRO A 262 -14.06 -10.19 -1.37
CA PRO A 262 -12.79 -10.39 -0.69
C PRO A 262 -11.90 -11.39 -1.44
N ALA A 263 -10.78 -10.93 -2.01
CA ALA A 263 -9.78 -11.82 -2.63
C ALA A 263 -8.71 -12.29 -1.62
N THR A 264 -8.49 -11.50 -0.57
CA THR A 264 -7.61 -11.79 0.57
C THR A 264 -8.42 -11.89 1.85
N PRO A 265 -8.01 -12.77 2.79
CA PRO A 265 -8.74 -12.91 4.03
C PRO A 265 -8.57 -11.69 4.93
N VAL A 266 -9.66 -11.25 5.56
CA VAL A 266 -9.64 -10.27 6.65
C VAL A 266 -9.12 -10.95 7.91
N VAL A 267 -8.07 -10.40 8.51
CA VAL A 267 -7.48 -10.97 9.73
C VAL A 267 -8.08 -10.30 10.95
N ALA A 268 -8.49 -11.11 11.93
CA ALA A 268 -8.98 -10.63 13.21
C ALA A 268 -8.24 -11.29 14.38
N LEU A 269 -8.01 -10.51 15.45
CA LEU A 269 -7.39 -10.96 16.69
C LEU A 269 -8.45 -10.97 17.81
N LEU A 270 -8.65 -12.12 18.44
CA LEU A 270 -9.49 -12.26 19.63
C LEU A 270 -8.62 -12.20 20.90
N HIS A 271 -8.87 -11.19 21.72
CA HIS A 271 -8.11 -10.87 22.92
C HIS A 271 -8.85 -11.28 24.19
N SER A 272 -8.12 -11.85 25.17
CA SER A 272 -8.68 -12.33 26.43
C SER A 272 -9.21 -11.22 27.34
N HIS A 273 -8.51 -10.09 27.42
CA HIS A 273 -8.91 -8.92 28.21
C HIS A 273 -8.56 -7.60 27.52
N LYS A 274 -9.27 -6.52 27.87
CA LYS A 274 -8.76 -5.15 27.67
C LYS A 274 -7.45 -5.05 28.45
N SER A 275 -6.30 -4.98 27.76
CA SER A 275 -5.07 -4.55 28.40
C SER A 275 -5.29 -3.18 29.05
N ALA A 276 -4.84 -3.01 30.30
CA ALA A 276 -4.92 -1.75 31.04
C ALA A 276 -4.04 -0.63 30.44
N SER A 277 -3.17 -0.97 29.48
CA SER A 277 -2.57 -0.03 28.54
C SER A 277 -3.38 -0.11 27.26
N GLU A 278 -4.26 0.87 27.03
CA GLU A 278 -4.97 1.02 25.75
C GLU A 278 -3.92 1.08 24.64
N PRO A 279 -3.79 0.05 23.79
CA PRO A 279 -2.85 0.09 22.69
C PRO A 279 -3.35 1.09 21.65
N VAL A 280 -2.48 1.54 20.77
CA VAL A 280 -2.77 2.57 19.75
C VAL A 280 -4.02 2.26 18.89
N TRP A 281 -4.38 0.99 18.71
CA TRP A 281 -5.62 0.59 18.01
C TRP A 281 -6.92 1.00 18.74
N ALA A 282 -6.90 1.20 20.06
CA ALA A 282 -8.03 1.73 20.81
C ALA A 282 -8.35 3.21 20.44
N ALA A 283 -7.43 3.86 19.72
CA ALA A 283 -7.62 5.20 19.15
C ALA A 283 -8.36 5.20 17.80
N GLY A 284 -8.78 4.04 17.27
CA GLY A 284 -9.50 3.95 15.98
C GLY A 284 -8.57 3.85 14.76
N ILE A 285 -7.29 3.54 14.94
CA ILE A 285 -6.38 3.30 13.82
C ILE A 285 -6.50 1.84 13.40
N PHE A 286 -7.05 1.60 12.21
CA PHE A 286 -7.00 0.30 11.56
C PHE A 286 -5.56 -0.04 11.17
N ASP A 287 -4.96 -1.02 11.83
CA ASP A 287 -3.56 -1.44 11.63
C ASP A 287 -3.42 -2.56 10.58
N GLY A 288 -4.49 -2.83 9.83
CA GLY A 288 -4.61 -3.97 8.93
C GLY A 288 -5.39 -5.13 9.51
N ARG A 289 -5.81 -5.07 10.79
CA ARG A 289 -6.48 -6.16 11.49
C ARG A 289 -7.68 -5.68 12.29
N ILE A 290 -8.63 -6.59 12.51
CA ILE A 290 -9.79 -6.35 13.35
C ILE A 290 -9.51 -6.85 14.76
N HIS A 291 -9.65 -6.01 15.77
CA HIS A 291 -9.35 -6.37 17.17
C HIS A 291 -10.64 -6.56 17.97
N VAL A 292 -10.90 -7.77 18.47
CA VAL A 292 -12.11 -8.07 19.25
C VAL A 292 -11.74 -8.61 20.61
N THR A 293 -12.36 -8.09 21.66
CA THR A 293 -12.21 -8.66 23.02
C THR A 293 -13.27 -9.73 23.30
N ARG A 294 -12.96 -10.69 24.18
CA ARG A 294 -13.94 -11.68 24.68
C ARG A 294 -15.22 -11.01 25.18
N THR A 295 -15.09 -9.91 25.93
CA THR A 295 -16.23 -9.17 26.46
C THR A 295 -17.13 -8.59 25.38
N GLN A 296 -16.57 -8.06 24.29
CA GLN A 296 -17.36 -7.57 23.15
C GLN A 296 -18.12 -8.71 22.46
N LEU A 297 -17.42 -9.81 22.19
CA LEU A 297 -18.01 -10.98 21.53
C LEU A 297 -19.10 -11.63 22.38
N ASP A 298 -18.85 -11.85 23.67
CA ASP A 298 -19.78 -12.52 24.57
C ASP A 298 -21.01 -11.63 24.89
N ALA A 299 -20.86 -10.30 24.88
CA ALA A 299 -21.99 -9.38 25.00
C ALA A 299 -22.91 -9.41 23.76
N GLY A 300 -22.33 -9.58 22.56
CA GLY A 300 -23.06 -9.70 21.30
C GLY A 300 -24.05 -8.55 21.03
N GLY A 301 -25.15 -8.88 20.34
CA GLY A 301 -26.25 -7.95 20.06
C GLY A 301 -25.94 -6.90 18.98
N SER A 302 -26.88 -5.97 18.78
CA SER A 302 -26.81 -4.98 17.69
C SER A 302 -25.59 -4.08 17.78
N ARG A 303 -25.16 -3.69 18.99
CA ARG A 303 -23.96 -2.87 19.20
C ARG A 303 -22.68 -3.57 18.74
N PHE A 304 -22.57 -4.87 18.97
CA PHE A 304 -21.43 -5.65 18.50
C PHE A 304 -21.45 -5.80 16.98
N GLN A 305 -22.64 -6.00 16.38
CA GLN A 305 -22.78 -6.02 14.93
C GLN A 305 -22.38 -4.69 14.28
N THR A 306 -22.85 -3.56 14.81
CA THR A 306 -22.42 -2.21 14.37
C THR A 306 -20.91 -2.06 14.43
N TYR A 307 -20.29 -2.49 15.53
CA TYR A 307 -18.84 -2.47 15.68
C TYR A 307 -18.11 -3.30 14.61
N LEU A 308 -18.51 -4.57 14.40
CA LEU A 308 -17.90 -5.40 13.36
C LEU A 308 -18.08 -4.82 11.95
N ARG A 309 -19.22 -4.18 11.69
CA ARG A 309 -19.46 -3.50 10.40
C ARG A 309 -18.51 -2.32 10.19
N HIS A 310 -18.30 -1.53 11.24
CA HIS A 310 -17.33 -0.43 11.23
C HIS A 310 -15.91 -0.95 10.90
N GLU A 311 -15.41 -1.91 11.69
CA GLU A 311 -14.07 -2.48 11.52
C GLU A 311 -13.88 -3.19 10.18
N CYS A 312 -14.89 -3.95 9.73
CA CYS A 312 -14.78 -4.60 8.43
C CYS A 312 -14.80 -3.59 7.27
N THR A 313 -15.49 -2.46 7.43
CA THR A 313 -15.45 -1.40 6.42
C THR A 313 -14.04 -0.84 6.25
N HIS A 314 -13.30 -0.60 7.34
CA HIS A 314 -11.89 -0.23 7.25
C HIS A 314 -11.08 -1.27 6.50
N ALA A 315 -11.24 -2.55 6.83
CA ALA A 315 -10.52 -3.63 6.14
C ALA A 315 -10.78 -3.65 4.62
N LEU A 316 -12.03 -3.47 4.22
CA LEU A 316 -12.43 -3.45 2.81
C LEU A 316 -11.97 -2.18 2.09
N THR A 317 -12.11 -1.01 2.72
CA THR A 317 -11.68 0.29 2.17
C THR A 317 -10.16 0.36 2.06
N HIS A 318 -9.42 -0.06 3.08
CA HIS A 318 -7.97 -0.18 3.06
C HIS A 318 -7.52 -1.08 1.90
N ARG A 319 -8.18 -2.22 1.67
CA ARG A 319 -7.87 -3.10 0.55
C ARG A 319 -8.17 -2.47 -0.82
N LEU A 320 -9.36 -1.89 -1.00
CA LEU A 320 -9.74 -1.24 -2.27
C LEU A 320 -8.81 -0.08 -2.62
N SER A 321 -8.37 0.68 -1.62
CA SER A 321 -7.48 1.83 -1.77
C SER A 321 -5.99 1.51 -1.59
N GLN A 322 -5.63 0.25 -1.34
CA GLN A 322 -4.26 -0.17 -0.95
C GLN A 322 -3.66 0.68 0.20
N GLY A 323 -4.49 1.05 1.17
CA GLY A 323 -4.12 1.86 2.34
C GLY A 323 -3.94 3.35 2.05
N ARG A 324 -4.42 3.83 0.89
CA ARG A 324 -4.25 5.23 0.46
C ARG A 324 -5.52 6.07 0.56
N ALA A 325 -6.63 5.50 1.02
CA ALA A 325 -7.83 6.27 1.31
C ALA A 325 -7.52 7.36 2.37
N PRO A 326 -7.98 8.61 2.17
CA PRO A 326 -7.85 9.63 3.20
C PRO A 326 -8.74 9.26 4.39
N THR A 327 -8.30 9.62 5.60
CA THR A 327 -8.97 9.29 6.88
C THR A 327 -10.47 9.62 6.85
N TRP A 328 -10.86 10.79 6.37
CA TRP A 328 -12.28 11.17 6.31
C TRP A 328 -13.14 10.26 5.43
N LEU A 329 -12.58 9.73 4.34
CA LEU A 329 -13.32 8.84 3.45
C LEU A 329 -13.48 7.47 4.10
N ASP A 330 -12.42 6.98 4.74
CA ASP A 330 -12.42 5.70 5.44
C ASP A 330 -13.37 5.72 6.65
N GLU A 331 -13.22 6.69 7.54
CA GLU A 331 -14.08 6.90 8.71
C GLU A 331 -15.53 7.22 8.34
N GLY A 332 -15.74 8.04 7.30
CA GLY A 332 -17.07 8.38 6.82
C GLY A 332 -17.79 7.17 6.22
N LEU A 333 -17.06 6.30 5.49
CA LEU A 333 -17.60 5.05 4.96
C LEU A 333 -17.89 4.05 6.07
N ALA A 334 -17.00 3.91 7.05
CA ALA A 334 -17.19 3.04 8.21
C ALA A 334 -18.47 3.41 8.97
N GLN A 335 -18.66 4.71 9.29
CA GLN A 335 -19.89 5.23 9.89
C GLN A 335 -21.12 5.05 8.98
N TYR A 336 -20.98 5.23 7.67
CA TYR A 336 -22.08 5.05 6.72
C TYR A 336 -22.53 3.59 6.63
N LEU A 337 -21.62 2.62 6.76
CA LEU A 337 -21.87 1.18 6.59
C LEU A 337 -22.14 0.43 7.90
N GLU A 338 -22.01 1.09 9.05
CA GLU A 338 -22.41 0.62 10.38
C GLU A 338 -23.84 0.06 10.44
N ARG A 339 -24.75 0.61 9.62
CA ARG A 339 -26.13 0.16 9.49
C ARG A 339 -26.35 -0.54 8.16
N PRO A 340 -27.11 -1.66 8.13
CA PRO A 340 -27.47 -2.32 6.89
C PRO A 340 -28.34 -1.40 6.01
N VAL A 341 -28.37 -1.68 4.70
CA VAL A 341 -29.18 -0.91 3.72
C VAL A 341 -30.64 -0.74 4.18
N THR A 342 -31.25 -1.79 4.74
CA THR A 342 -32.65 -1.80 5.21
C THR A 342 -32.94 -0.76 6.30
N GLU A 343 -31.97 -0.48 7.17
CA GLU A 343 -32.10 0.53 8.23
C GLU A 343 -31.74 1.93 7.73
N ARG A 344 -30.88 2.04 6.70
CA ARG A 344 -30.48 3.34 6.14
C ARG A 344 -31.52 3.94 5.21
N SER A 345 -32.37 3.11 4.60
CA SER A 345 -33.51 3.59 3.80
C SER A 345 -34.53 4.38 4.62
N GLU A 346 -34.53 4.25 5.94
CA GLU A 346 -35.36 5.05 6.86
C GLU A 346 -34.73 6.43 7.18
N GLY A 347 -33.53 6.69 6.65
CA GLY A 347 -32.76 7.90 6.87
C GLY A 347 -31.59 7.68 7.82
N LEU A 348 -30.42 8.22 7.46
CA LEU A 348 -29.30 8.31 8.38
C LEU A 348 -29.46 9.54 9.28
N PRO A 349 -29.06 9.46 10.56
CA PRO A 349 -29.05 10.63 11.41
C PRO A 349 -28.14 11.70 10.81
N VAL A 350 -28.65 12.94 10.80
CA VAL A 350 -27.87 14.12 10.45
C VAL A 350 -27.04 14.50 11.67
N HIS A 351 -25.72 14.47 11.55
CA HIS A 351 -24.80 14.88 12.61
C HIS A 351 -23.98 16.10 12.17
N GLY A 352 -23.85 17.10 13.06
CA GLY A 352 -23.06 18.31 12.80
C GLY A 352 -23.90 19.52 12.37
N GLU A 353 -23.25 20.70 12.33
CA GLU A 353 -23.89 21.96 11.94
C GLU A 353 -24.17 22.00 10.43
N GLU A 354 -25.35 22.50 10.04
CA GLU A 354 -25.66 22.70 8.62
C GLU A 354 -24.72 23.73 8.00
N GLY A 355 -24.10 23.36 6.87
CA GLY A 355 -23.11 24.21 6.23
C GLY A 355 -22.20 23.48 5.25
N PRO A 356 -21.38 24.24 4.49
CA PRO A 356 -20.38 23.69 3.57
C PRO A 356 -19.27 22.96 4.33
N ILE A 357 -18.87 21.80 3.82
CA ILE A 357 -17.75 21.01 4.35
C ILE A 357 -16.53 21.23 3.47
N LEU A 358 -15.44 21.75 4.04
CA LEU A 358 -14.16 21.88 3.35
C LEU A 358 -13.40 20.55 3.46
N LEU A 359 -13.25 19.79 2.37
CA LEU A 359 -12.59 18.47 2.43
C LEU A 359 -11.11 18.57 2.83
N GLU A 360 -10.47 19.71 2.59
CA GLU A 360 -9.09 19.95 3.01
C GLU A 360 -8.95 19.95 4.54
N SER A 361 -9.95 20.43 5.30
CA SER A 361 -9.89 20.44 6.77
C SER A 361 -10.02 19.05 7.39
N LEU A 362 -10.55 18.10 6.61
CA LEU A 362 -10.67 16.69 6.97
C LEU A 362 -9.44 15.86 6.57
N ARG A 363 -8.38 16.49 6.05
CA ARG A 363 -7.10 15.81 5.83
C ARG A 363 -6.36 15.60 7.15
N GLY A 364 -5.48 14.60 7.13
CA GLY A 364 -4.65 14.22 8.27
C GLY A 364 -5.37 13.29 9.24
N ASP A 365 -4.62 12.89 10.26
CA ASP A 365 -5.10 12.02 11.32
C ASP A 365 -6.02 12.80 12.28
N PHE A 366 -7.06 12.13 12.78
CA PHE A 366 -7.96 12.67 13.79
C PHE A 366 -7.47 12.38 15.22
N VAL A 367 -6.48 11.48 15.35
CA VAL A 367 -5.90 11.09 16.63
C VAL A 367 -5.11 12.25 17.26
N GLY A 368 -5.36 12.48 18.54
CA GLY A 368 -4.73 13.54 19.34
C GLY A 368 -5.41 14.91 19.23
N LEU A 369 -6.49 15.04 18.46
CA LEU A 369 -7.31 16.26 18.45
C LEU A 369 -8.12 16.42 19.75
N PRO A 370 -8.45 17.66 20.14
CA PRO A 370 -9.43 17.90 21.20
C PRO A 370 -10.75 17.20 20.87
N ARG A 371 -11.38 16.60 21.89
CA ARG A 371 -12.59 15.77 21.71
C ARG A 371 -13.67 16.42 20.85
N ALA A 372 -14.02 17.67 21.15
CA ALA A 372 -15.05 18.39 20.40
C ALA A 372 -14.67 18.63 18.93
N GLU A 373 -13.38 18.76 18.63
CA GLU A 373 -12.89 18.90 17.26
C GLU A 373 -12.91 17.55 16.53
N ALA A 374 -12.47 16.47 17.18
CA ALA A 374 -12.55 15.13 16.62
C ALA A 374 -14.01 14.75 16.30
N GLU A 375 -14.94 14.95 17.23
CA GLU A 375 -16.38 14.68 17.04
C GLU A 375 -16.94 15.43 15.82
N ARG A 376 -16.53 16.69 15.60
CA ARG A 376 -16.91 17.45 14.39
C ARG A 376 -16.31 16.85 13.12
N LYS A 377 -15.02 16.49 13.12
CA LYS A 377 -14.37 15.88 11.94
C LYS A 377 -15.01 14.55 11.56
N TYR A 378 -15.37 13.70 12.53
CA TYR A 378 -16.08 12.44 12.26
C TYR A 378 -17.47 12.70 11.66
N ALA A 379 -18.22 13.65 12.20
CA ALA A 379 -19.55 14.02 11.68
C ALA A 379 -19.48 14.58 10.25
N ASP A 380 -18.52 15.47 9.99
CA ASP A 380 -18.31 16.05 8.65
C ASP A 380 -17.81 15.00 7.65
N SER A 381 -17.02 14.01 8.10
CA SER A 381 -16.59 12.87 7.29
C SER A 381 -17.79 12.04 6.81
N LEU A 382 -18.70 11.68 7.74
CA LEU A 382 -19.93 10.96 7.39
C LEU A 382 -20.79 11.77 6.40
N ARG A 383 -20.97 13.07 6.65
CA ARG A 383 -21.75 13.93 5.74
C ARG A 383 -21.13 14.05 4.36
N ALA A 384 -19.80 14.23 4.29
CA ALA A 384 -19.08 14.26 3.02
C ALA A 384 -19.30 12.96 2.24
N VAL A 385 -19.20 11.80 2.91
CA VAL A 385 -19.46 10.49 2.30
C VAL A 385 -20.91 10.35 1.85
N GLN A 386 -21.89 10.77 2.66
CA GLN A 386 -23.30 10.77 2.27
C GLN A 386 -23.53 11.55 0.97
N VAL A 387 -22.93 12.74 0.84
CA VAL A 387 -23.05 13.53 -0.38
C VAL A 387 -22.35 12.86 -1.56
N MET A 388 -21.17 12.26 -1.36
CA MET A 388 -20.48 11.52 -2.42
C MET A 388 -21.32 10.33 -2.91
N ILE A 389 -21.94 9.59 -2.00
CA ILE A 389 -22.81 8.46 -2.32
C ILE A 389 -24.10 8.93 -2.99
N ALA A 390 -24.69 10.05 -2.54
CA ALA A 390 -25.87 10.62 -3.18
C ALA A 390 -25.59 11.05 -4.63
N ARG A 391 -24.39 11.59 -4.91
CA ARG A 391 -23.99 12.05 -6.25
C ARG A 391 -23.58 10.91 -7.18
N HIS A 392 -22.85 9.93 -6.66
CA HIS A 392 -22.13 8.95 -7.49
C HIS A 392 -22.54 7.50 -7.26
N GLY A 393 -23.40 7.25 -6.28
CA GLY A 393 -23.72 5.93 -5.77
C GLY A 393 -22.54 5.27 -5.05
N LEU A 394 -22.83 4.25 -4.26
CA LEU A 394 -21.81 3.50 -3.53
C LEU A 394 -20.83 2.79 -4.50
N SER A 395 -21.32 2.32 -5.65
CA SER A 395 -20.48 1.75 -6.70
C SER A 395 -19.52 2.76 -7.34
N GLY A 396 -19.90 4.05 -7.42
CA GLY A 396 -19.02 5.11 -7.86
C GLY A 396 -17.91 5.38 -6.84
N VAL A 397 -18.26 5.42 -5.56
CA VAL A 397 -17.29 5.55 -4.46
C VAL A 397 -16.33 4.36 -4.41
N ARG A 398 -16.79 3.12 -4.62
CA ARG A 398 -15.90 1.95 -4.78
C ARG A 398 -14.89 2.16 -5.91
N ARG A 399 -15.33 2.54 -7.10
CA ARG A 399 -14.41 2.79 -8.24
C ARG A 399 -13.41 3.89 -7.91
N TRP A 400 -13.82 4.88 -7.12
CA TRP A 400 -12.92 5.93 -6.66
C TRP A 400 -11.89 5.42 -5.65
N LEU A 401 -12.25 4.55 -4.70
CA LEU A 401 -11.29 3.87 -3.83
C LEU A 401 -10.25 3.08 -4.64
N GLU A 402 -10.70 2.32 -5.64
CA GLU A 402 -9.82 1.57 -6.55
C GLU A 402 -8.89 2.49 -7.36
N ALA A 403 -9.36 3.68 -7.74
CA ALA A 403 -8.54 4.69 -8.41
C ALA A 403 -7.55 5.37 -7.46
N ILE A 404 -7.93 5.60 -6.20
CA ILE A 404 -7.05 6.16 -5.15
C ILE A 404 -5.81 5.28 -4.94
N ALA A 405 -5.97 3.95 -5.01
CA ALA A 405 -4.86 3.01 -4.85
C ALA A 405 -3.66 3.32 -5.74
N VAL A 406 -3.89 3.88 -6.94
CA VAL A 406 -2.84 4.00 -7.96
C VAL A 406 -2.68 5.39 -8.56
N SER A 407 -3.61 6.30 -8.29
CA SER A 407 -3.47 7.68 -8.75
C SER A 407 -2.34 8.39 -8.00
N LYS A 408 -1.78 9.43 -8.60
CA LYS A 408 -0.76 10.27 -7.97
C LYS A 408 -1.31 10.95 -6.71
N ASP A 409 -2.54 11.44 -6.80
CA ASP A 409 -3.24 12.11 -5.72
C ASP A 409 -4.76 11.87 -5.79
N LEU A 410 -5.45 12.30 -4.74
CA LEU A 410 -6.88 12.12 -4.55
C LEU A 410 -7.71 12.84 -5.63
N ALA A 411 -7.25 14.00 -6.10
CA ALA A 411 -7.97 14.81 -7.07
C ALA A 411 -7.93 14.18 -8.46
N GLN A 412 -6.77 13.66 -8.86
CA GLN A 412 -6.62 12.89 -10.08
C GLN A 412 -7.48 11.62 -10.05
N ALA A 413 -7.51 10.89 -8.94
CA ALA A 413 -8.37 9.72 -8.78
C ALA A 413 -9.85 10.07 -9.00
N TYR A 414 -10.29 11.19 -8.43
CA TYR A 414 -11.67 11.67 -8.55
C TYR A 414 -12.01 12.05 -10.00
N GLN A 415 -11.15 12.85 -10.65
CA GLN A 415 -11.35 13.28 -12.02
C GLN A 415 -11.34 12.10 -13.00
N HIS A 416 -10.52 11.09 -12.74
CA HIS A 416 -10.47 9.88 -13.56
C HIS A 416 -11.80 9.13 -13.54
N VAL A 417 -12.41 8.97 -12.36
CA VAL A 417 -13.61 8.15 -12.18
C VAL A 417 -14.90 8.92 -12.51
N PHE A 418 -14.96 10.20 -12.17
CA PHE A 418 -16.18 11.01 -12.28
C PHE A 418 -16.14 12.06 -13.39
N HIS A 419 -15.03 12.17 -14.12
CA HIS A 419 -14.84 13.12 -15.22
C HIS A 419 -15.14 14.58 -14.86
N THR A 420 -14.99 14.93 -13.58
CA THR A 420 -15.27 16.25 -13.01
C THR A 420 -14.14 16.64 -12.05
N GLY A 421 -14.01 17.93 -11.76
CA GLY A 421 -13.00 18.41 -10.80
C GLY A 421 -13.28 17.91 -9.38
N TYR A 422 -12.21 17.60 -8.63
CA TYR A 422 -12.34 17.23 -7.23
C TYR A 422 -12.98 18.38 -6.43
N PRO A 423 -14.10 18.13 -5.72
CA PRO A 423 -14.78 19.18 -4.98
C PRO A 423 -13.96 19.54 -3.74
N MET A 424 -13.45 20.77 -3.67
CA MET A 424 -12.80 21.27 -2.45
C MET A 424 -13.81 21.47 -1.31
N VAL A 425 -15.05 21.81 -1.67
CA VAL A 425 -16.15 22.04 -0.75
C VAL A 425 -17.34 21.16 -1.14
N VAL A 426 -17.96 20.56 -0.14
CA VAL A 426 -19.15 19.72 -0.30
C VAL A 426 -20.32 20.38 0.42
N THR A 427 -21.38 20.65 -0.32
CA THR A 427 -22.68 21.11 0.19
C THR A 427 -23.72 20.01 -0.01
N ARG A 428 -24.75 20.00 0.84
CA ARG A 428 -25.92 19.14 0.67
C ARG A 428 -26.55 19.32 -0.71
#